data_AF-K7GAL3-F1
#
_entry.id   AF-K7GAL3-F1
#
_cell.length_a   1.000
_cell.length_b   1.000
_cell.length_c   1.000
_cell.angle_alpha   90.00
_cell.angle_beta   90.00
_cell.angle_gamma   90.00
#
_symmetry.space_group_name_H-M   'P 1'
#
loop_
_entity.id
_entity.type
_entity.pdbx_description
1 polymer ?
#
loop_
_entity_poly.entity_id
_entity_poly.type
_entity_poly.pdbx_seq_one_letter_code
_entity_poly.pdbx_strand_id
1 'polypeptide(L)'
;MVKHPESFRLEGALRERLQAAGAGRAVLYEGPVRALCPLAPNNVNTMAAACVAAPSLGFDGVRGCLVADPGLPDWHVVEVEVTGRPSGERGDQAFTVTSTRRNPAAPGAVTGAATFPSFWGSLLGKRVCVCE
;
A
#
# COMPACT_ATOMS: atom_id res chain seq x y z
N MET A 1 1.86 3.29 -1.21
CA MET A 1 2.81 2.22 -0.83
C MET A 1 4.15 2.54 -1.45
N VAL A 2 5.17 2.66 -0.59
CA VAL A 2 6.54 2.97 -0.98
C VAL A 2 7.41 1.76 -0.67
N LYS A 3 8.25 1.37 -1.63
CA LYS A 3 9.24 0.30 -1.46
C LYS A 3 10.55 0.65 -2.16
N HIS A 4 11.61 -0.04 -1.76
CA HIS A 4 12.85 -0.05 -2.54
C HIS A 4 12.56 -0.55 -3.98
N PRO A 5 13.19 0.03 -5.03
CA PRO A 5 13.01 -0.39 -6.42
C PRO A 5 13.14 -1.90 -6.65
N GLU A 6 14.10 -2.54 -5.98
CA GLU A 6 14.36 -3.98 -6.12
C GLU A 6 13.26 -4.87 -5.51
N SER A 7 12.42 -4.34 -4.63
CA SER A 7 11.33 -5.07 -3.97
C SER A 7 10.06 -5.16 -4.83
N PHE A 8 10.07 -4.55 -6.02
CA PHE A 8 8.96 -4.54 -6.95
C PHE A 8 9.02 -5.71 -7.94
N ARG A 9 7.88 -6.38 -8.14
CA ARG A 9 7.67 -7.42 -9.17
C ARG A 9 6.53 -6.95 -10.06
N LEU A 10 6.86 -6.02 -10.95
CA LEU A 10 5.92 -5.29 -11.81
C LEU A 10 5.90 -5.88 -13.22
N GLU A 11 4.77 -5.69 -13.89
CA GLU A 11 4.51 -6.15 -15.25
C GLU A 11 4.15 -4.97 -16.17
N GLY A 12 4.32 -5.18 -17.48
CA GLY A 12 3.99 -4.21 -18.52
C GLY A 12 4.57 -2.81 -18.28
N ALA A 13 3.74 -1.79 -18.48
CA ALA A 13 4.13 -0.37 -18.40
C ALA A 13 4.73 0.04 -17.03
N LEU A 14 4.37 -0.64 -15.93
CA LEU A 14 4.93 -0.31 -14.62
C LEU A 14 6.39 -0.76 -14.49
N ARG A 15 6.75 -1.87 -15.13
CA ARG A 15 8.13 -2.34 -15.19
C ARG A 15 9.00 -1.38 -16.00
N GLU A 16 8.51 -0.94 -17.16
CA GLU A 16 9.20 0.03 -18.00
C GLU A 16 9.43 1.36 -17.25
N ARG A 17 8.41 1.83 -16.54
CA ARG A 17 8.50 3.05 -15.74
C ARG A 17 9.47 2.93 -14.57
N LEU A 18 9.53 1.77 -13.92
CA LEU A 18 10.53 1.50 -12.88
C LEU A 18 11.96 1.53 -13.44
N GLN A 19 12.18 0.96 -14.62
CA GLN A 19 13.49 0.99 -15.29
C GLN A 19 13.88 2.42 -15.69
N ALA A 20 12.93 3.20 -16.21
CA ALA A 20 13.15 4.59 -16.60
C ALA A 20 13.42 5.53 -15.42
N ALA A 21 12.93 5.20 -14.22
CA ALA A 21 13.15 6.01 -13.01
C ALA A 21 14.62 6.04 -12.54
N GLY A 22 15.44 5.07 -12.94
CA GLY A 22 16.86 5.00 -12.59
C GLY A 22 17.09 5.00 -11.08
N ALA A 23 17.96 5.90 -10.61
CA ALA A 23 18.33 6.03 -9.19
C ALA A 23 17.47 7.05 -8.41
N GLY A 24 16.38 7.55 -8.99
CA GLY A 24 15.51 8.54 -8.36
C GLY A 24 14.28 7.94 -7.69
N ARG A 25 13.71 8.67 -6.72
CA ARG A 25 12.36 8.39 -6.20
C ARG A 25 11.33 8.66 -7.30
N ALA A 26 10.44 7.72 -7.58
CA ALA A 26 9.48 7.82 -8.68
C ALA A 26 8.11 7.25 -8.32
N VAL A 27 7.05 7.98 -8.68
CA VAL A 27 5.68 7.44 -8.70
C VAL A 27 5.53 6.56 -9.94
N LEU A 28 5.30 5.28 -9.72
CA LEU A 28 5.13 4.28 -10.78
C LEU A 28 3.67 4.21 -11.22
N TYR A 29 2.75 4.34 -10.27
CA TYR A 29 1.33 4.23 -10.50
C TYR A 29 0.55 5.14 -9.56
N GLU A 30 -0.51 5.76 -10.07
CA GLU A 30 -1.53 6.41 -9.26
C GLU A 30 -2.90 6.26 -9.94
N GLY A 31 -3.88 5.67 -9.26
CA GLY A 31 -5.21 5.42 -9.85
C GLY A 31 -6.01 4.32 -9.13
N PRO A 32 -7.14 3.88 -9.70
CA PRO A 32 -7.99 2.83 -9.11
C PRO A 32 -7.26 1.49 -8.92
N VAL A 33 -7.40 0.87 -7.74
CA VAL A 33 -6.71 -0.40 -7.45
C VAL A 33 -7.06 -1.52 -8.44
N ARG A 34 -8.26 -1.50 -9.04
CA ARG A 34 -8.66 -2.46 -10.10
C ARG A 34 -7.63 -2.56 -11.23
N ALA A 35 -7.22 -1.42 -11.79
CA ALA A 35 -6.27 -1.39 -12.90
C ALA A 35 -4.85 -1.71 -12.46
N LEU A 36 -4.54 -1.50 -11.18
CA LEU A 36 -3.24 -1.80 -10.60
C LEU A 36 -3.01 -3.29 -10.35
N CYS A 37 -4.05 -4.02 -9.90
CA CYS A 37 -3.97 -5.45 -9.58
C CYS A 37 -3.27 -6.32 -10.64
N PRO A 38 -3.63 -6.25 -11.95
CA PRO A 38 -2.96 -7.06 -12.96
C PRO A 38 -1.52 -6.63 -13.25
N LEU A 39 -1.13 -5.39 -12.93
CA LEU A 39 0.21 -4.86 -13.25
C LEU A 39 1.24 -5.07 -12.12
N ALA A 40 0.77 -5.33 -10.90
CA ALA A 40 1.62 -5.49 -9.72
C ALA A 40 1.12 -6.58 -8.76
N PRO A 41 0.77 -7.80 -9.25
CA PRO A 41 0.04 -8.80 -8.48
C PRO A 41 0.72 -9.20 -7.17
N ASN A 42 2.05 -9.18 -7.13
CA ASN A 42 2.85 -9.56 -5.96
C ASN A 42 3.01 -8.46 -4.92
N ASN A 43 2.63 -7.21 -5.23
CA ASN A 43 2.92 -6.07 -4.37
C ASN A 43 1.67 -5.43 -3.76
N VAL A 44 0.49 -5.67 -4.33
CA VAL A 44 -0.71 -4.87 -4.02
C VAL A 44 -1.74 -5.55 -3.14
N ASN A 45 -1.38 -6.70 -2.54
CA ASN A 45 -2.25 -7.42 -1.60
C ASN A 45 -2.78 -6.55 -0.47
N THR A 46 -1.96 -5.63 0.08
CA THR A 46 -2.44 -4.69 1.12
C THR A 46 -3.49 -3.71 0.58
N MET A 47 -3.36 -3.25 -0.66
CA MET A 47 -4.36 -2.36 -1.28
C MET A 47 -5.63 -3.11 -1.64
N ALA A 48 -5.51 -4.34 -2.16
CA ALA A 48 -6.64 -5.21 -2.42
C ALA A 48 -7.40 -5.54 -1.12
N ALA A 49 -6.69 -5.80 -0.02
CA ALA A 49 -7.31 -5.98 1.29
C ALA A 49 -8.08 -4.72 1.75
N ALA A 50 -7.55 -3.52 1.50
CA ALA A 50 -8.27 -2.27 1.78
C ALA A 50 -9.55 -2.13 0.93
N CYS A 51 -9.52 -2.56 -0.34
CA CYS A 51 -10.70 -2.59 -1.21
C CYS A 51 -11.80 -3.52 -0.66
N VAL A 52 -11.41 -4.69 -0.16
CA VAL A 52 -12.32 -5.65 0.47
C VAL A 52 -12.87 -5.11 1.79
N ALA A 53 -12.03 -4.42 2.59
CA ALA A 53 -12.43 -3.83 3.86
C ALA A 53 -13.33 -2.57 3.70
N ALA A 54 -13.29 -1.91 2.54
CA ALA A 54 -14.09 -0.72 2.22
C ALA A 54 -15.10 -1.01 1.10
N PRO A 55 -16.15 -1.83 1.35
CA PRO A 55 -17.05 -2.31 0.30
C PRO A 55 -17.82 -1.19 -0.42
N SER A 56 -18.03 -0.03 0.21
CA SER A 56 -18.66 1.14 -0.43
C SER A 56 -17.78 1.81 -1.49
N LEU A 57 -16.47 1.55 -1.48
CA LEU A 57 -15.52 2.05 -2.48
C LEU A 57 -15.09 0.92 -3.43
N GLY A 58 -14.77 -0.24 -2.88
CA GLY A 58 -14.28 -1.38 -3.66
C GLY A 58 -13.01 -1.07 -4.45
N PHE A 59 -12.74 -1.88 -5.48
CA PHE A 59 -11.52 -1.77 -6.29
C PHE A 59 -11.51 -0.55 -7.23
N ASP A 60 -12.68 0.03 -7.51
CA ASP A 60 -12.83 1.19 -8.40
C ASP A 60 -12.74 2.51 -7.63
N GLY A 61 -13.26 2.56 -6.40
CA GLY A 61 -13.27 3.75 -5.55
C GLY A 61 -12.01 3.93 -4.70
N VAL A 62 -11.30 2.85 -4.37
CA VAL A 62 -10.00 2.96 -3.67
C VAL A 62 -8.91 3.32 -4.67
N ARG A 63 -8.17 4.40 -4.38
CA ARG A 63 -7.00 4.81 -5.17
C ARG A 63 -5.71 4.22 -4.57
N GLY A 64 -4.95 3.53 -5.40
CA GLY A 64 -3.61 3.04 -5.09
C GLY A 64 -2.53 3.97 -5.64
N CYS A 65 -1.45 4.13 -4.88
CA CYS A 65 -0.24 4.82 -5.31
C CYS A 65 0.99 3.95 -5.03
N LEU A 66 1.77 3.62 -6.07
CA LEU A 66 3.05 2.91 -5.95
C LEU A 66 4.20 3.87 -6.18
N VAL A 67 5.13 3.88 -5.22
CA VAL A 67 6.33 4.70 -5.27
C VAL A 67 7.55 3.81 -5.10
N ALA A 68 8.47 3.91 -6.06
CA ALA A 68 9.84 3.42 -5.92
C ALA A 68 10.69 4.49 -5.25
N ASP A 69 11.41 4.11 -4.20
CA ASP A 69 12.29 5.01 -3.47
C ASP A 69 13.59 4.27 -3.10
N PRO A 70 14.71 4.52 -3.81
CA PRO A 70 16.00 3.92 -3.49
C PRO A 70 16.58 4.43 -2.17
N GLY A 71 16.05 5.53 -1.63
CA GLY A 71 16.42 6.05 -0.31
C GLY A 71 15.75 5.31 0.86
N LEU A 72 14.85 4.34 0.60
CA LEU A 72 14.30 3.51 1.65
C LEU A 72 15.30 2.39 2.04
N PRO A 73 15.82 2.40 3.27
CA PRO A 73 16.87 1.47 3.66
C PRO A 73 16.33 0.03 3.81
N ASP A 74 15.48 -0.21 4.80
CA ASP A 74 15.06 -1.54 5.23
C ASP A 74 13.58 -1.59 5.61
N TRP A 75 12.72 -0.86 4.88
CA TRP A 75 11.29 -0.78 5.16
C TRP A 75 10.43 -0.91 3.90
N HIS A 76 9.18 -1.33 4.13
CA HIS A 76 8.04 -1.05 3.27
C HIS A 76 7.12 -0.07 3.98
N VAL A 77 6.77 1.03 3.32
CA VAL A 77 5.88 2.05 3.89
C VAL A 77 4.51 1.97 3.22
N VAL A 78 3.47 1.83 4.03
CA VAL A 78 2.08 1.90 3.57
C VAL A 78 1.43 3.07 4.26
N GLU A 79 0.96 4.01 3.47
CA GLU A 79 0.15 5.14 3.91
C GLU A 79 -1.28 4.89 3.44
N VAL A 80 -2.23 5.16 4.34
CA VAL A 80 -3.66 5.07 4.08
C VAL A 80 -4.27 6.38 4.51
N GLU A 81 -4.99 7.02 3.60
CA GLU A 81 -5.84 8.17 3.87
C GLU A 81 -7.29 7.74 3.63
N VAL A 82 -8.17 8.06 4.58
CA VAL A 82 -9.61 7.80 4.49
C VAL A 82 -10.35 9.09 4.78
N THR A 83 -11.22 9.48 3.86
CA THR A 83 -12.10 10.63 3.99
C THR A 83 -13.54 10.14 4.09
N GLY A 84 -14.23 10.54 5.15
CA GLY A 84 -15.64 10.26 5.35
C GLY A 84 -16.52 11.01 4.35
N ARG A 85 -17.82 10.69 4.34
CA ARG A 85 -18.79 11.50 3.60
C ARG A 85 -18.85 12.91 4.19
N PRO A 86 -19.21 13.92 3.38
CA PRO A 86 -19.51 15.24 3.93
C PRO A 86 -20.49 15.14 5.10
N SER A 87 -20.11 15.76 6.20
CA SER A 87 -20.70 15.69 7.53
C SER A 87 -20.43 17.01 8.25
N GLY A 88 -21.42 17.55 8.97
CA GLY A 88 -21.33 18.84 9.66
C GLY A 88 -22.59 19.66 9.40
N GLU A 89 -22.87 20.67 10.22
CA GLU A 89 -24.13 21.45 10.13
C GLU A 89 -24.36 22.08 8.75
N ARG A 90 -23.27 22.42 8.05
CA ARG A 90 -23.29 23.01 6.71
C ARG A 90 -23.18 21.97 5.58
N GLY A 91 -22.92 20.70 5.90
CA GLY A 91 -22.81 19.61 4.92
C GLY A 91 -21.59 19.65 4.00
N ASP A 92 -20.59 20.49 4.30
CA ASP A 92 -19.43 20.76 3.44
C ASP A 92 -18.07 20.32 4.05
N GLN A 93 -18.07 19.86 5.30
CA GLN A 93 -16.87 19.35 5.98
C GLN A 93 -16.83 17.83 5.90
N ALA A 94 -15.66 17.20 6.00
CA ALA A 94 -15.54 15.75 6.09
C ALA A 94 -14.45 15.40 7.10
N PHE A 95 -14.66 14.32 7.85
CA PHE A 95 -13.63 13.76 8.71
C PHE A 95 -12.58 13.02 7.86
N THR A 96 -11.30 13.25 8.14
CA THR A 96 -10.18 12.59 7.45
C THR A 96 -9.22 11.95 8.44
N VAL A 97 -8.78 10.74 8.14
CA VAL A 97 -7.76 9.99 8.91
C VAL A 97 -6.62 9.62 8.00
N THR A 98 -5.39 9.83 8.48
CA THR A 98 -4.18 9.30 7.88
C THR A 98 -3.53 8.30 8.83
N SER A 99 -3.01 7.21 8.28
CA SER A 99 -2.24 6.22 9.02
C SER A 99 -1.05 5.77 8.19
N THR A 100 0.10 5.61 8.85
CA THR A 100 1.34 5.16 8.22
C THR A 100 1.85 3.91 8.94
N ARG A 101 2.02 2.83 8.18
CA ARG A 101 2.65 1.59 8.63
C ARG A 101 4.03 1.48 8.00
N ARG A 102 5.06 1.31 8.84
CA ARG A 102 6.42 0.95 8.42
C ARG A 102 6.64 -0.53 8.77
N ASN A 103 6.85 -1.38 7.77
CA ASN A 103 7.07 -2.82 7.94
C ASN A 103 8.52 -3.16 7.55
N PRO A 104 9.35 -3.74 8.43
CA PRO A 104 10.74 -4.07 8.10
C PRO A 104 10.84 -4.95 6.85
N ALA A 105 11.73 -4.60 5.94
CA ALA A 105 11.98 -5.33 4.69
C ALA A 105 13.30 -4.90 4.06
N ALA A 106 14.26 -5.82 3.92
CA ALA A 106 15.50 -5.54 3.19
C ALA A 106 15.24 -5.19 1.71
N PRO A 107 16.14 -4.44 1.05
CA PRO A 107 16.10 -4.25 -0.39
C PRO A 107 15.97 -5.59 -1.14
N GLY A 108 15.06 -5.65 -2.11
CA GLY A 108 14.77 -6.88 -2.87
C GLY A 108 13.73 -7.80 -2.23
N ALA A 109 13.42 -7.63 -0.94
CA ALA A 109 12.36 -8.39 -0.28
C ALA A 109 10.98 -7.92 -0.80
N VAL A 110 10.21 -8.82 -1.41
CA VAL A 110 8.87 -8.49 -1.92
C VAL A 110 7.87 -8.29 -0.77
N THR A 111 8.06 -9.03 0.32
CA THR A 111 7.18 -9.07 1.50
C THR A 111 7.98 -8.63 2.73
N GLY A 112 7.35 -7.85 3.62
CA GLY A 112 7.98 -7.41 4.87
C GLY A 112 7.77 -8.39 6.02
N ALA A 113 8.63 -8.31 7.02
CA ALA A 113 8.74 -9.26 8.13
C ALA A 113 7.45 -9.40 8.95
N ALA A 114 6.62 -8.36 9.04
CA ALA A 114 5.37 -8.40 9.81
C ALA A 114 4.28 -9.29 9.19
N THR A 115 4.40 -9.74 7.93
CA THR A 115 3.33 -10.50 7.26
C THR A 115 3.09 -11.86 7.93
N PHE A 116 4.14 -12.62 8.20
CA PHE A 116 4.03 -13.93 8.87
C PHE A 116 3.44 -13.84 10.29
N PRO A 117 3.95 -12.99 11.22
CA PRO A 117 3.38 -12.88 12.56
C PRO A 117 1.96 -12.32 12.54
N SER A 118 1.60 -11.47 11.58
CA SER A 118 0.20 -10.99 11.44
C SER A 118 -0.74 -12.12 11.05
N PHE A 119 -0.34 -12.98 10.12
CA PHE A 119 -1.09 -14.19 9.76
C PHE A 119 -1.20 -15.14 10.95
N TRP A 120 -0.07 -15.47 11.59
CA TRP A 120 -0.05 -16.38 12.74
C TRP A 120 -0.88 -15.87 13.91
N GLY A 121 -0.80 -14.58 14.23
CA GLY A 121 -1.63 -13.94 15.25
C GLY A 121 -3.12 -14.07 14.97
N SER A 122 -3.51 -13.95 13.69
CA SER A 122 -4.90 -14.12 13.25
C SER A 122 -5.41 -15.56 13.47
N LEU A 123 -4.58 -16.58 13.23
CA LEU A 123 -4.92 -17.98 13.51
C LEU A 123 -5.09 -18.27 15.01
N LEU A 124 -4.28 -17.62 15.85
CA LEU A 124 -4.34 -17.79 17.30
C LEU A 124 -5.47 -16.99 17.96
N GLY A 125 -6.25 -16.21 17.19
CA GLY A 125 -7.25 -15.29 17.74
C GLY A 125 -6.65 -14.20 18.64
N LYS A 126 -5.33 -14.01 18.59
CA LYS A 126 -4.66 -12.93 19.34
C LYS A 126 -5.02 -11.62 18.66
N ARG A 127 -5.54 -10.65 19.42
CA ARG A 127 -5.53 -9.25 18.98
C ARG A 127 -4.04 -8.88 18.86
N VAL A 128 -3.57 -8.70 17.63
CA VAL A 128 -2.20 -8.30 17.35
C VAL A 128 -2.03 -6.87 17.88
N CYS A 129 -1.67 -6.76 19.16
CA CYS A 129 -1.14 -5.54 19.74
C CYS A 129 0.37 -5.64 19.56
N VAL A 130 0.92 -4.91 18.59
CA VAL A 130 2.38 -4.78 18.44
C VAL A 130 2.81 -3.62 19.33
N CYS A 131 2.87 -3.89 20.62
CA CYS A 131 3.66 -3.13 21.57
C CYS A 131 4.40 -4.18 22.41
N GLU A 132 5.67 -4.42 22.08
CA GLU A 132 6.65 -4.89 23.06
C GLU A 132 7.20 -3.67 23.80
#